data_AF-A0A3P1V802-F1
#
_entry.id   AF-A0A3P1V802-F1
#
_cell.length_a   1.000
_cell.length_b   1.000
_cell.length_c   1.000
_cell.angle_alpha   90.00
_cell.angle_beta   90.00
_cell.angle_gamma   90.00
#
_symmetry.space_group_name_H-M   'P 1'
#
loop_
_entity.id
_entity.type
_entity.pdbx_description
1 polymer ?
#
loop_
_entity_poly.entity_id
_entity_poly.type
_entity_poly.pdbx_seq_one_letter_code
_entity_poly.pdbx_strand_id
1 'polypeptide(L)'
;MTYIVTKNILDTKDNNYLYEKGEIYPRPELNVSDNRIKELLGKGVIVSDGAEGELTPDTKTEGDLSVKELKAKLDELGVKYGSRASKDELKALLDGAEGE
;
A
#
# COMPACT_ATOMS: atom_id res chain seq x y z
N MET A 1 -0.15 -17.42 -1.83
CA MET A 1 0.49 -16.09 -1.92
C MET A 1 1.23 -15.85 -0.61
N THR A 2 2.52 -15.60 -0.72
CA THR A 2 3.43 -15.27 0.37
C THR A 2 3.50 -13.76 0.54
N TYR A 3 3.73 -13.31 1.76
CA TYR A 3 3.90 -11.92 2.14
C TYR A 3 5.23 -11.78 2.87
N ILE A 4 5.92 -10.67 2.69
CA ILE A 4 7.13 -10.33 3.42
C ILE A 4 6.78 -9.37 4.55
N VAL A 5 7.27 -9.68 5.73
CA VAL A 5 7.05 -8.88 6.92
C VAL A 5 7.94 -7.65 6.85
N THR A 6 7.37 -6.46 7.01
CA THR A 6 8.12 -5.20 6.94
C THR A 6 8.43 -4.62 8.31
N LYS A 7 7.68 -5.04 9.34
CA LYS A 7 7.84 -4.65 10.75
C LYS A 7 7.62 -5.87 11.62
N ASN A 8 8.27 -5.94 12.79
CA ASN A 8 8.09 -7.07 13.69
C ASN A 8 6.61 -7.23 14.09
N ILE A 9 6.05 -8.42 13.88
CA ILE A 9 4.66 -8.75 14.21
C ILE A 9 4.65 -9.93 15.17
N LEU A 10 4.01 -9.74 16.31
CA LEU A 10 3.65 -10.86 17.18
C LEU A 10 2.31 -11.43 16.71
N ASP A 11 2.32 -12.62 16.12
CA ASP A 11 1.09 -13.28 15.66
C ASP A 11 0.54 -14.21 16.74
N THR A 12 -0.54 -13.76 17.39
CA THR A 12 -1.22 -14.51 18.44
C THR A 12 -2.00 -15.71 17.92
N LYS A 13 -2.22 -15.83 16.60
CA LYS A 13 -2.82 -17.01 15.96
C LYS A 13 -1.79 -18.10 15.69
N ASP A 14 -0.52 -17.75 15.76
CA ASP A 14 0.62 -18.63 15.53
C ASP A 14 1.43 -18.87 16.81
N ASN A 15 0.75 -19.18 17.92
CA ASN A 15 1.38 -19.41 19.23
C ASN A 15 2.23 -18.23 19.75
N ASN A 16 1.86 -16.99 19.42
CA ASN A 16 2.66 -15.79 19.73
C ASN A 16 4.03 -15.79 19.05
N TYR A 17 4.13 -16.41 17.87
CA TYR A 17 5.36 -16.33 17.09
C TYR A 17 5.63 -14.89 16.68
N LEU A 18 6.89 -14.50 16.84
CA LEU A 18 7.38 -13.20 16.42
C LEU A 18 7.92 -13.32 15.01
N TYR A 19 7.21 -12.75 14.06
CA TYR A 19 7.70 -12.56 12.71
C TYR A 19 8.61 -11.34 12.67
N GLU A 20 9.83 -11.52 12.19
CA GLU A 20 10.79 -10.44 12.03
C GLU A 20 10.70 -9.77 10.66
N LYS A 21 11.19 -8.53 10.57
CA LYS A 21 11.25 -7.83 9.29
C LYS A 21 12.10 -8.63 8.29
N GLY A 22 11.55 -8.92 7.12
CA GLY A 22 12.15 -9.72 6.07
C GLY A 22 11.70 -11.19 6.07
N GLU A 23 10.93 -11.63 7.07
CA GLU A 23 10.41 -13.00 7.11
C GLU A 23 9.17 -13.19 6.24
N ILE A 24 8.94 -14.45 5.85
CA ILE A 24 7.76 -14.85 5.09
C ILE A 24 6.57 -15.08 6.01
N TYR A 25 5.44 -14.48 5.67
CA TYR A 25 4.15 -14.62 6.32
C TYR A 25 3.07 -14.99 5.28
N PRO A 26 2.09 -15.84 5.64
CA PRO A 26 2.09 -16.73 6.80
C PRO A 26 3.13 -17.85 6.63
N ARG A 27 3.49 -18.52 7.74
CA ARG A 27 4.24 -19.78 7.65
C ARG A 27 3.47 -20.81 6.80
N PRO A 28 4.15 -21.66 6.03
CA PRO A 28 3.49 -22.64 5.14
C PRO A 28 2.61 -23.63 5.91
N GLU A 29 2.89 -23.86 7.19
CA GLU A 29 2.10 -24.72 8.08
C GLU A 29 0.93 -23.97 8.76
N LEU A 30 0.86 -22.65 8.60
CA LEU A 30 -0.14 -21.79 9.22
C LEU A 30 -1.21 -21.38 8.21
N ASN A 31 -2.46 -21.73 8.51
CA ASN A 31 -3.60 -21.23 7.76
C ASN A 31 -4.11 -19.92 8.38
N VAL A 32 -3.90 -18.81 7.69
CA VAL A 32 -4.44 -17.50 8.07
C VAL A 32 -5.58 -17.11 7.15
N SER A 33 -6.62 -16.49 7.71
CA SER A 33 -7.75 -16.01 6.93
C SER A 33 -7.37 -14.76 6.12
N ASP A 34 -8.00 -14.57 4.96
CA ASP A 34 -7.78 -13.39 4.09
C ASP A 34 -8.04 -12.07 4.80
N ASN A 35 -8.95 -12.03 5.77
CA ASN A 35 -9.19 -10.84 6.59
C ASN A 35 -7.93 -10.45 7.38
N ARG A 36 -7.21 -11.42 7.94
CA ARG A 36 -5.98 -11.17 8.70
C ARG A 36 -4.89 -10.62 7.80
N ILE A 37 -4.72 -11.20 6.62
CA ILE A 37 -3.79 -10.70 5.60
C ILE A 37 -4.10 -9.23 5.28
N LYS A 38 -5.37 -8.92 4.98
CA LYS A 38 -5.82 -7.56 4.68
C LYS A 38 -5.57 -6.58 5.81
N GLU A 39 -5.80 -6.98 7.06
CA GLU A 39 -5.50 -6.14 8.22
C GLU A 39 -4.00 -5.84 8.35
N LEU A 40 -3.14 -6.84 8.15
CA LEU A 40 -1.69 -6.67 8.24
C LEU A 40 -1.14 -5.84 7.06
N LEU A 41 -1.68 -6.02 5.86
CA LEU A 41 -1.39 -5.17 4.70
C LEU A 41 -1.86 -3.74 4.93
N GLY A 42 -3.09 -3.55 5.44
CA GLY A 42 -3.65 -2.23 5.74
C GLY A 42 -2.90 -1.48 6.84
N LYS A 43 -2.27 -2.21 7.76
CA LYS A 43 -1.34 -1.64 8.76
C LYS A 43 0.07 -1.41 8.20
N GLY A 44 0.38 -1.91 7.00
CA GLY A 44 1.69 -1.83 6.38
C GLY A 44 2.77 -2.58 7.18
N VAL A 45 2.41 -3.67 7.85
CA VAL A 45 3.34 -4.52 8.61
C VAL A 45 3.79 -5.76 7.80
N ILE A 46 3.06 -6.10 6.74
CA ILE A 46 3.46 -7.07 5.71
C ILE A 46 3.25 -6.46 4.32
N VAL A 47 3.90 -7.00 3.29
CA VAL A 47 3.74 -6.68 1.86
C VAL A 47 3.68 -7.96 1.05
N SER A 48 3.03 -7.99 -0.12
CA SER A 48 3.02 -9.16 -0.99
C SER A 48 4.42 -9.44 -1.58
N ASP A 49 4.90 -10.68 -1.44
CA ASP A 49 6.22 -11.16 -1.90
C ASP A 49 6.47 -10.96 -3.42
N GLY A 50 5.40 -10.85 -4.22
CA GLY A 50 5.49 -10.49 -5.64
C GLY A 50 5.78 -9.02 -5.93
N ALA A 51 5.98 -8.17 -4.91
CA ALA A 51 6.52 -6.83 -5.05
C ALA A 51 8.04 -6.89 -4.81
N GLU A 52 8.77 -7.52 -5.72
CA GLU A 52 10.22 -7.36 -5.82
C GLU A 52 10.49 -5.91 -6.21
N GLY A 53 10.89 -5.08 -5.24
CA GLY A 53 11.17 -3.68 -5.51
C GLY A 53 11.30 -2.87 -4.24
N GLU A 54 12.47 -2.98 -3.62
CA GLU A 54 13.13 -1.88 -2.91
C GLU A 54 12.41 -1.26 -1.70
N LEU A 55 13.10 -1.34 -0.57
CA LEU A 55 12.84 -0.57 0.63
C LEU A 55 13.07 0.93 0.35
N THR A 56 12.13 1.60 -0.32
CA THR A 56 11.97 3.06 -0.23
C THR A 56 10.57 3.36 0.35
N PRO A 57 10.45 4.27 1.34
CA PRO A 57 9.18 4.60 1.98
C PRO A 57 8.24 5.47 1.10
N ASP A 58 8.26 5.30 -0.22
CA ASP A 58 7.63 6.21 -1.18
C ASP A 58 6.99 5.49 -2.38
N THR A 59 6.20 4.45 -2.16
CA THR A 59 5.18 4.06 -3.15
C THR A 59 3.93 3.64 -2.39
N LYS A 60 3.10 4.63 -2.02
CA LYS A 60 1.98 5.08 -2.84
C LYS A 60 1.08 3.89 -3.19
N THR A 61 0.36 3.39 -2.18
CA THR A 61 -0.92 2.72 -2.41
C THR A 61 -1.74 3.63 -3.31
N GLU A 62 -1.82 3.28 -4.59
CA GLU A 62 -2.58 3.97 -5.65
C GLU A 62 -4.10 4.00 -5.41
N GLY A 63 -4.58 3.65 -4.21
CA GLY A 63 -5.98 3.77 -3.79
C GLY A 63 -6.32 5.04 -2.99
N ASP A 64 -5.36 5.67 -2.31
CA ASP A 64 -5.69 6.66 -1.27
C ASP A 64 -4.81 7.90 -1.22
N LEU A 65 -4.38 8.42 -2.37
CA LEU A 65 -3.97 9.82 -2.44
C LEU A 65 -5.18 10.69 -2.07
N SER A 66 -5.08 11.40 -0.95
CA SER A 66 -6.11 12.34 -0.55
C SER A 66 -6.27 13.44 -1.60
N VAL A 67 -7.45 14.05 -1.70
CA VAL A 67 -7.77 15.13 -2.66
C VAL A 67 -6.70 16.23 -2.64
N LYS A 68 -6.11 16.49 -1.46
CA LYS A 68 -5.05 17.47 -1.28
C LYS A 68 -3.76 17.13 -2.06
N GLU A 69 -3.35 15.86 -2.03
CA GLU A 69 -2.16 15.37 -2.73
C GLU A 69 -2.37 15.36 -4.24
N LEU A 70 -3.57 14.95 -4.69
CA LEU A 70 -3.94 14.98 -6.11
C LEU A 70 -3.91 16.41 -6.65
N LYS A 71 -4.48 17.38 -5.91
CA LYS A 71 -4.44 18.79 -6.28
C LYS A 71 -3.01 19.34 -6.32
N ALA A 72 -2.17 18.98 -5.35
CA ALA A 72 -0.78 19.42 -5.32
C ALA A 72 0.00 18.94 -6.55
N LYS A 73 -0.11 17.66 -6.90
CA LYS A 73 0.55 17.11 -8.10
C LYS A 73 0.02 17.73 -9.39
N LEU A 74 -1.29 17.95 -9.50
CA LEU A 74 -1.87 18.63 -10.67
C LEU A 74 -1.38 20.08 -10.78
N ASP A 75 -1.25 20.78 -9.66
CA ASP A 75 -0.69 22.15 -9.63
C ASP A 75 0.78 22.16 -10.05
N GLU A 76 1.59 21.19 -9.57
CA GLU A 76 2.99 21.01 -9.97
C GLU A 76 3.12 20.69 -11.48
N LEU A 77 2.20 19.90 -12.02
CA LEU A 77 2.13 19.58 -13.45
C LEU A 77 1.51 20.72 -14.29
N GLY A 78 1.01 21.78 -13.65
CA GLY A 78 0.33 22.89 -14.33
C GLY A 78 -1.04 22.51 -14.91
N VAL A 79 -1.63 21.40 -14.47
CA VAL A 79 -2.94 20.90 -14.91
C VAL A 79 -4.04 21.61 -14.13
N LYS A 80 -4.89 22.36 -14.84
CA LYS A 80 -6.05 23.01 -14.22
C LYS A 80 -7.16 22.01 -13.94
N TYR A 81 -7.61 22.01 -12.69
CA TYR A 81 -8.78 21.28 -12.23
C TYR A 81 -9.89 22.23 -11.78
N GLY A 82 -11.14 21.78 -11.84
CA GLY A 82 -12.27 22.54 -11.29
C GLY A 82 -12.18 22.61 -9.76
N SER A 83 -12.51 23.75 -9.15
CA SER A 83 -12.48 23.90 -7.68
C SER A 83 -13.40 22.90 -6.93
N ARG A 84 -14.37 22.32 -7.65
CA ARG A 84 -15.31 21.27 -7.18
C ARG A 84 -15.02 19.89 -7.80
N ALA A 85 -13.87 19.68 -8.42
CA ALA A 85 -13.48 18.38 -8.97
C ALA A 85 -13.40 17.33 -7.86
N SER A 86 -13.94 16.14 -8.13
CA SER A 86 -13.97 15.01 -7.22
C SER A 86 -12.61 14.29 -7.16
N LYS A 87 -12.38 13.49 -6.12
CA LYS A 87 -11.14 12.68 -5.96
C LYS A 87 -10.82 11.88 -7.22
N ASP A 88 -11.81 11.19 -7.79
CA ASP A 88 -11.65 10.41 -9.02
C ASP A 88 -11.28 11.26 -10.24
N GLU A 89 -11.86 12.46 -10.37
CA GLU A 89 -11.60 13.34 -11.51
C GLU A 89 -10.18 13.92 -11.44
N LEU A 90 -9.73 14.33 -10.26
CA LEU A 90 -8.36 14.75 -10.04
C LEU A 90 -7.36 13.61 -10.25
N LYS A 91 -7.73 12.39 -9.86
CA LYS A 91 -6.89 11.20 -10.07
C LYS A 91 -6.76 10.89 -11.57
N ALA A 92 -7.87 10.93 -12.31
CA ALA A 92 -7.86 10.69 -13.76
C ALA A 92 -7.05 11.76 -14.52
N LEU A 93 -7.16 13.03 -14.11
CA LEU A 93 -6.35 14.12 -14.69
C LEU A 93 -4.85 13.93 -14.43
N LEU A 94 -4.50 13.42 -13.24
CA LEU A 94 -3.12 13.20 -12.85
C LEU A 94 -2.53 12.01 -13.63
N ASP A 95 -3.26 10.90 -13.70
CA ASP A 95 -2.87 9.70 -14.43
C ASP A 95 -2.70 9.97 -15.93
N GLY A 96 -3.64 10.72 -16.52
CA GLY A 96 -3.55 11.15 -17.92
C GLY A 96 -2.41 12.14 -18.20
N ALA A 97 -1.89 12.84 -17.18
CA ALA A 97 -0.75 13.76 -17.33
C ALA A 97 0.61 13.09 -17.09
N GLU A 98 0.67 12.01 -16.31
CA GLU A 98 1.90 11.24 -16.06
C GLU A 98 2.21 10.23 -17.21
N GLY A 99 1.25 9.99 -18.12
CA GLY A 99 1.31 8.93 -19.13
C GLY A 99 1.71 9.32 -20.57
N GLU A 100 2.18 10.55 -20.81
CA GLU A 100 2.52 11.06 -22.16
C GLU A 100 4.01 11.43 -22.33
#